data_AF-X1Q109-F1
#
_entry.id   AF-X1Q109-F1
#
_cell.length_a   1.000
_cell.length_b   1.000
_cell.length_c   1.000
_cell.angle_alpha   90.00
_cell.angle_beta   90.00
_cell.angle_gamma   90.00
#
_symmetry.space_group_name_H-M   'P 1'
#
loop_
_entity.id
_entity.type
_entity.pdbx_description
1 polymer ?
#
loop_
_entity_poly.entity_id
_entity_poly.type
_entity_poly.pdbx_seq_one_letter_code
_entity_poly.pdbx_strand_id
1 'polypeptide(L)'
;MTTGTKKPLAQRKPSLSTPNNNTLLSKDILLEKLTYGVPAPRRMLTPSLLLKKHDYIRAYLVSLGLTTAERDAAFFLLRLYAYYGKVYPKAPNYTEDCYRSKRSFWRAVAKLEEQGIIDRINRYLHHLQISNCYRLDKLVLCLIRYLAEHGCPFLDKFTQDIIRKTANSFWRTIGIIRVRLRDPNPLTLKA
;
A
#
# COMPACT_ATOMS: atom_id res chain seq x y z
N MET A 1 0.79 20.83 40.25
CA MET A 1 0.32 19.73 39.38
C MET A 1 0.12 20.27 37.97
N THR A 2 1.08 20.07 37.07
CA THR A 2 1.03 20.59 35.70
C THR A 2 0.39 19.56 34.76
N THR A 3 -0.75 19.92 34.18
CA THR A 3 -1.53 19.12 33.25
C THR A 3 -0.86 19.10 31.87
N GLY A 4 -0.23 17.96 31.53
CA GLY A 4 0.36 17.73 30.21
C GLY A 4 -0.71 17.58 29.13
N THR A 5 -0.85 18.59 28.28
CA THR A 5 -1.73 18.58 27.10
C THR A 5 -1.16 17.62 26.05
N LYS A 6 -1.82 16.46 25.84
CA LYS A 6 -1.53 15.55 24.73
C LYS A 6 -1.88 16.23 23.40
N LYS A 7 -0.86 16.56 22.59
CA LYS A 7 -1.03 17.07 21.21
C LYS A 7 -1.79 16.06 20.34
N PRO A 8 -2.69 16.50 19.43
CA PRO A 8 -3.40 15.60 18.51
C PRO A 8 -2.43 14.95 17.50
N LEU A 9 -2.66 13.67 17.19
CA LEU A 9 -1.86 12.81 16.28
C LEU A 9 -1.81 13.28 14.81
N ALA A 10 -2.54 14.32 14.43
CA ALA A 10 -2.55 14.82 13.06
C ALA A 10 -1.38 15.80 12.87
N GLN A 11 -0.40 15.39 12.07
CA GLN A 11 0.80 16.16 11.71
C GLN A 11 1.91 16.18 12.77
N ARG A 12 2.61 15.06 12.98
CA ARG A 12 4.03 15.16 13.34
C ARG A 12 4.76 15.76 12.14
N LYS A 13 5.08 17.07 12.19
CA LYS A 13 6.09 17.65 11.29
C LYS A 13 7.39 16.88 11.56
N PRO A 14 8.06 16.30 10.55
CA PRO A 14 9.37 15.71 10.76
C PRO A 14 10.33 16.81 11.25
N SER A 15 11.27 16.44 12.12
CA SER A 15 12.38 17.33 12.46
C SER A 15 13.11 17.73 11.18
N LEU A 16 13.45 19.02 11.03
CA LEU A 16 14.32 19.47 9.95
C LEU A 16 15.67 18.76 10.11
N SER A 17 15.93 17.76 9.28
CA SER A 17 17.28 17.26 9.07
C SER A 17 18.02 18.29 8.23
N THR A 18 19.06 18.89 8.78
CA THR A 18 20.02 19.71 8.03
C THR A 18 20.61 18.83 6.92
N PRO A 19 20.49 19.21 5.64
CA PRO A 19 21.00 18.37 4.56
C PRO A 19 22.53 18.44 4.55
N ASN A 20 23.19 17.31 4.80
CA ASN A 20 24.58 17.14 4.43
C ASN A 20 24.67 17.20 2.89
N ASN A 21 25.52 18.09 2.38
CA ASN A 21 25.71 18.41 0.95
C ASN A 21 26.28 17.29 0.07
N ASN A 22 26.22 16.03 0.50
CA ASN A 22 26.69 14.89 -0.28
C ASN A 22 25.53 13.98 -0.62
N THR A 23 24.86 14.25 -1.73
CA THR A 23 24.48 13.23 -2.73
C THR A 23 23.76 13.92 -3.87
N LEU A 24 24.41 13.96 -5.03
CA LEU A 24 23.73 13.96 -6.33
C LEU A 24 22.85 12.70 -6.36
N LEU A 25 21.68 12.78 -5.72
CA LEU A 25 20.66 11.75 -5.77
C LEU A 25 20.20 11.73 -7.22
N SER A 26 20.53 10.67 -7.96
CA SER A 26 20.25 10.56 -9.39
C SER A 26 18.79 10.97 -9.67
N LYS A 27 18.62 11.89 -10.64
CA LYS A 27 17.31 12.45 -10.98
C LYS A 27 16.27 11.34 -11.21
N ASP A 28 16.69 10.18 -11.72
CA ASP A 28 15.85 9.01 -11.95
C ASP A 28 15.33 8.38 -10.65
N ILE A 29 16.17 8.21 -9.62
CA ILE A 29 15.71 7.72 -8.29
C ILE A 29 14.73 8.71 -7.66
N LEU A 30 14.96 10.01 -7.88
CA LEU A 30 14.08 11.08 -7.40
C LEU A 30 12.74 11.06 -8.14
N LEU A 31 12.74 11.00 -9.48
CA LEU A 31 11.53 10.89 -10.31
C LEU A 31 10.75 9.62 -9.97
N GLU A 32 11.45 8.50 -9.77
CA GLU A 32 10.86 7.20 -9.43
C GLU A 32 10.14 7.23 -8.08
N LYS A 33 10.73 7.90 -7.07
CA LYS A 33 10.08 8.20 -5.78
C LYS A 33 8.91 9.16 -5.95
N LEU A 34 8.98 10.11 -6.88
CA LEU A 34 7.93 11.10 -7.14
C LEU A 34 6.73 10.53 -7.92
N THR A 35 6.91 9.50 -8.74
CA THR A 35 5.89 8.95 -9.64
C THR A 35 5.64 7.46 -9.43
N TYR A 36 5.71 6.99 -8.18
CA TYR A 36 5.48 5.58 -7.86
C TYR A 36 4.17 5.05 -8.47
N GLY A 37 4.26 3.91 -9.17
CA GLY A 37 3.13 3.20 -9.77
C GLY A 37 3.51 1.83 -10.32
N VAL A 38 2.65 0.83 -10.12
CA VAL A 38 2.82 -0.50 -10.72
C VAL A 38 2.27 -0.48 -12.16
N PRO A 39 3.10 -0.78 -13.18
CA PRO A 39 2.67 -0.73 -14.57
C PRO A 39 1.65 -1.83 -14.87
N ALA A 40 0.77 -1.59 -15.85
CA ALA A 40 -0.36 -2.48 -16.15
C ALA A 40 0.00 -3.97 -16.32
N PRO A 41 1.07 -4.36 -17.03
CA PRO A 41 1.47 -5.76 -17.18
C PRO A 41 1.91 -6.44 -15.87
N ARG A 42 2.18 -5.67 -14.82
CA ARG A 42 2.62 -6.16 -13.50
C ARG A 42 1.56 -5.99 -12.41
N ARG A 43 0.37 -5.47 -12.75
CA ARG A 43 -0.74 -5.32 -11.81
C ARG A 43 -1.46 -6.65 -11.64
N MET A 44 -1.09 -7.36 -10.59
CA MET A 44 -1.70 -8.65 -10.23
C MET A 44 -3.19 -8.52 -9.89
N LEU A 45 -3.59 -7.41 -9.24
CA LEU A 45 -4.99 -7.12 -8.92
C LEU A 45 -5.60 -6.20 -9.98
N THR A 46 -6.49 -6.75 -10.80
CA THR A 46 -7.26 -6.00 -11.82
C THR A 46 -8.62 -5.55 -11.27
N PRO A 47 -9.26 -4.53 -11.87
CA PRO A 47 -10.60 -4.10 -11.45
C PRO A 47 -11.63 -5.23 -11.52
N SER A 48 -11.59 -6.05 -12.57
CA SER A 48 -12.47 -7.19 -12.73
C SER A 48 -12.26 -8.25 -11.65
N LEU A 49 -11.00 -8.52 -11.26
CA LEU A 49 -10.69 -9.46 -10.20
C LEU A 49 -11.17 -8.94 -8.84
N LEU A 50 -10.93 -7.66 -8.55
CA LEU A 50 -11.38 -6.99 -7.31
C LEU A 50 -12.89 -7.11 -7.12
N LEU A 51 -13.67 -6.93 -8.19
CA LEU A 51 -15.13 -7.07 -8.16
C LEU A 51 -15.56 -8.54 -8.06
N LYS A 52 -15.05 -9.43 -8.92
CA LYS A 52 -15.46 -10.84 -8.97
C LYS A 52 -15.08 -11.63 -7.72
N LYS A 53 -14.02 -11.23 -7.02
CA LYS A 53 -13.51 -11.90 -5.80
C LYS A 53 -13.68 -11.04 -4.56
N HIS A 54 -14.63 -10.11 -4.58
CA HIS A 54 -14.91 -9.18 -3.49
C HIS A 54 -15.03 -9.88 -2.13
N ASP A 55 -15.77 -10.98 -2.03
CA ASP A 55 -16.03 -11.65 -0.75
C ASP A 55 -14.79 -12.33 -0.18
N TYR A 56 -13.95 -12.93 -1.02
CA TYR A 56 -12.66 -13.47 -0.59
C TYR A 56 -11.69 -12.37 -0.16
N ILE A 57 -11.66 -11.25 -0.90
CA ILE A 57 -10.85 -10.08 -0.52
C ILE A 57 -11.34 -9.54 0.83
N ARG A 58 -12.66 -9.44 1.03
CA ARG A 58 -13.26 -9.04 2.30
C ARG A 58 -12.89 -10.00 3.42
N ALA A 59 -12.96 -11.31 3.19
CA ALA A 59 -12.58 -12.33 4.17
C ALA A 59 -11.11 -12.21 4.58
N TYR A 60 -10.22 -12.00 3.62
CA TYR A 60 -8.81 -11.72 3.92
C TYR A 60 -8.66 -10.44 4.77
N LEU A 61 -9.31 -9.35 4.39
CA LEU A 61 -9.26 -8.11 5.17
C LEU A 61 -9.83 -8.27 6.60
N VAL A 62 -10.81 -9.16 6.80
CA VAL A 62 -11.29 -9.55 8.13
C VAL A 62 -10.19 -10.27 8.92
N SER A 63 -9.45 -11.19 8.28
CA SER A 63 -8.33 -11.90 8.94
C SER A 63 -7.19 -10.97 9.38
N LEU A 64 -7.07 -9.78 8.79
CA LEU A 64 -6.16 -8.72 9.23
C LEU A 64 -6.65 -7.95 10.48
N GLY A 65 -7.80 -8.33 11.04
CA GLY A 65 -8.41 -7.66 12.19
C GLY A 65 -8.98 -6.27 11.87
N LEU A 66 -9.33 -6.02 10.59
CA LEU A 66 -9.90 -4.74 10.17
C LEU A 66 -11.40 -4.71 10.48
N THR A 67 -11.86 -3.61 11.08
CA THR A 67 -13.29 -3.31 11.27
C THR A 67 -13.96 -3.01 9.93
N THR A 68 -15.30 -2.97 9.89
CA THR A 68 -16.04 -2.64 8.65
C THR A 68 -15.56 -1.34 8.00
N ALA A 69 -15.42 -0.26 8.77
CA ALA A 69 -14.97 1.02 8.24
C ALA A 69 -13.51 0.99 7.75
N GLU A 70 -12.65 0.18 8.38
CA GLU A 70 -11.26 0.01 7.94
C GLU A 70 -11.17 -0.82 6.65
N ARG A 71 -12.06 -1.81 6.48
CA ARG A 71 -12.17 -2.58 5.25
C ARG A 71 -12.67 -1.71 4.09
N ASP A 72 -13.63 -0.82 4.33
CA ASP A 72 -14.09 0.15 3.32
C ASP A 72 -12.93 1.03 2.82
N ALA A 73 -12.10 1.52 3.75
CA ALA A 73 -10.89 2.27 3.41
C ALA A 73 -9.87 1.43 2.63
N ALA A 74 -9.65 0.17 3.03
CA ALA A 74 -8.77 -0.74 2.30
C ALA A 74 -9.28 -1.01 0.87
N PHE A 75 -10.60 -1.24 0.70
CA PHE A 75 -11.22 -1.39 -0.62
C PHE A 75 -11.06 -0.15 -1.49
N PHE A 76 -11.23 1.05 -0.92
CA PHE A 76 -10.98 2.30 -1.63
C PHE A 76 -9.53 2.39 -2.15
N LEU A 77 -8.54 2.06 -1.31
CA LEU A 77 -7.14 2.03 -1.74
C LEU A 77 -6.87 0.96 -2.81
N LEU A 78 -7.43 -0.25 -2.64
CA LEU A 78 -7.31 -1.35 -3.59
C LEU A 78 -7.94 -0.99 -4.94
N ARG A 79 -9.05 -0.25 -4.95
CA ARG A 79 -9.68 0.29 -6.17
C ARG A 79 -8.71 1.22 -6.89
N LEU A 80 -8.13 2.21 -6.20
CA LEU A 80 -7.14 3.10 -6.81
C LEU A 80 -5.95 2.33 -7.39
N TYR A 81 -5.45 1.33 -6.68
CA TYR A 81 -4.39 0.45 -7.16
C TYR A 81 -4.80 -0.31 -8.43
N ALA A 82 -5.96 -0.95 -8.41
CA ALA A 82 -6.44 -1.77 -9.51
C ALA A 82 -6.62 -0.96 -10.80
N TYR A 83 -7.16 0.26 -10.70
CA TYR A 83 -7.42 1.13 -11.85
C TYR A 83 -6.18 1.85 -12.36
N TYR A 84 -5.31 2.34 -11.49
CA TYR A 84 -4.23 3.25 -11.89
C TYR A 84 -2.82 2.72 -11.62
N GLY A 85 -2.67 1.67 -10.81
CA GLY A 85 -1.38 1.21 -10.29
C GLY A 85 -0.72 2.21 -9.32
N LYS A 86 -1.30 3.39 -9.16
CA LYS A 86 -0.85 4.52 -8.34
C LYS A 86 -1.91 4.85 -7.30
N VAL A 87 -1.52 4.94 -6.04
CA VAL A 87 -2.46 5.13 -4.92
C VAL A 87 -2.23 6.48 -4.28
N TYR A 88 -2.96 7.47 -4.79
CA TYR A 88 -2.98 8.85 -4.28
C TYR A 88 -4.37 9.17 -3.73
N PRO A 89 -4.70 8.70 -2.52
CA PRO A 89 -6.03 8.88 -1.98
C PRO A 89 -6.26 10.34 -1.58
N LYS A 90 -7.35 10.91 -2.07
CA LYS A 90 -7.91 12.16 -1.55
C LYS A 90 -9.03 11.78 -0.58
N ALA A 91 -8.88 12.16 0.69
CA ALA A 91 -9.88 11.85 1.71
C ALA A 91 -11.31 12.34 1.39
N PRO A 92 -11.53 13.50 0.70
CA PRO A 92 -12.86 13.88 0.23
C PRO A 92 -13.53 12.83 -0.68
N ASN A 93 -12.79 12.28 -1.65
CA ASN A 93 -13.32 11.23 -2.54
C ASN A 93 -13.75 10.00 -1.76
N TYR A 94 -12.99 9.59 -0.74
CA TYR A 94 -13.40 8.50 0.15
C TYR A 94 -14.68 8.83 0.92
N THR A 95 -14.82 10.07 1.40
CA THR A 95 -16.04 10.47 2.14
C THR A 95 -17.28 10.47 1.26
N GLU A 96 -17.13 10.85 0.00
CA GLU A 96 -18.19 10.83 -1.02
C GLU A 96 -18.55 9.38 -1.41
N ASP A 97 -17.55 8.54 -1.68
CA ASP A 97 -17.75 7.17 -2.14
C ASP A 97 -18.26 6.21 -1.04
N CYS A 98 -17.86 6.44 0.22
CA CYS A 98 -18.11 5.49 1.31
C CYS A 98 -19.01 6.04 2.41
N TYR A 99 -19.44 7.30 2.36
CA TYR A 99 -20.26 7.97 3.40
C TYR A 99 -19.64 7.87 4.81
N ARG A 100 -18.31 7.92 4.90
CA ARG A 100 -17.54 7.84 6.17
C ARG A 100 -16.71 9.10 6.38
N SER A 101 -16.24 9.34 7.61
CA SER A 101 -15.42 10.51 7.91
C SER A 101 -13.98 10.41 7.38
N LYS A 102 -13.37 11.55 7.04
CA LYS A 102 -11.93 11.66 6.70
C LYS A 102 -11.04 11.11 7.82
N ARG A 103 -11.45 11.28 9.08
CA ARG A 103 -10.70 10.80 10.24
C ARG A 103 -10.67 9.27 10.31
N SER A 104 -11.78 8.63 10.02
CA SER A 104 -11.89 7.17 9.96
C SER A 104 -10.98 6.60 8.88
N PHE A 105 -10.94 7.24 7.70
CA PHE A 105 -10.03 6.87 6.62
C PHE A 105 -8.56 6.88 7.07
N TRP A 106 -8.09 8.00 7.62
CA TRP A 106 -6.69 8.12 8.01
C TRP A 106 -6.30 7.21 9.18
N ARG A 107 -7.24 6.89 10.07
CA ARG A 107 -7.03 5.86 11.11
C ARG A 107 -6.83 4.47 10.51
N ALA A 108 -7.66 4.09 9.54
CA ALA A 108 -7.53 2.81 8.85
C ALA A 108 -6.19 2.71 8.10
N VAL A 109 -5.82 3.78 7.38
CA VAL A 109 -4.51 3.88 6.70
C VAL A 109 -3.36 3.71 7.68
N ALA A 110 -3.38 4.42 8.81
CA ALA A 110 -2.34 4.33 9.83
C ALA A 110 -2.21 2.90 10.41
N LYS A 111 -3.33 2.20 10.62
CA LYS A 111 -3.33 0.81 11.08
C LYS A 111 -2.69 -0.14 10.05
N LEU A 112 -3.02 0.03 8.78
CA LEU A 112 -2.42 -0.78 7.69
C LEU A 112 -0.89 -0.53 7.57
N GLU A 113 -0.45 0.71 7.81
CA GLU A 113 0.98 1.07 7.87
C GLU A 113 1.67 0.45 9.08
N GLU A 114 1.06 0.52 10.26
CA GLU A 114 1.58 -0.06 11.49
C GLU A 114 1.73 -1.59 11.38
N GLN A 115 0.80 -2.26 10.70
CA GLN A 115 0.89 -3.68 10.36
C GLN A 115 1.97 -3.99 9.31
N GLY A 116 2.59 -2.98 8.69
CA GLY A 116 3.63 -3.15 7.67
C GLY A 116 3.13 -3.76 6.35
N ILE A 117 1.82 -3.65 6.09
CA ILE A 117 1.11 -4.20 4.93
C ILE A 117 1.06 -3.19 3.77
N ILE A 118 1.03 -1.90 4.10
CA ILE A 118 1.20 -0.81 3.15
C ILE A 118 2.35 0.10 3.59
N ASP A 119 3.03 0.72 2.62
CA ASP A 119 4.08 1.71 2.92
C ASP A 119 3.66 3.10 2.44
N ARG A 120 3.96 4.13 3.24
CA ARG A 120 3.84 5.53 2.82
C ARG A 120 5.11 6.01 2.11
N ILE A 121 4.93 6.71 1.01
CA ILE A 121 5.96 7.53 0.38
C ILE A 121 5.50 8.99 0.41
N ASN A 122 6.28 9.84 1.08
CA ASN A 122 6.08 11.27 1.03
C ASN A 122 6.63 11.82 -0.29
N ARG A 123 5.83 12.64 -0.99
CA ARG A 123 6.26 13.35 -2.19
C ARG A 123 6.64 14.78 -1.84
N TYR A 124 7.75 15.23 -2.38
CA TYR A 124 8.27 16.58 -2.18
C TYR A 124 8.40 17.32 -3.51
N LEU A 125 8.12 18.62 -3.50
CA LEU A 125 8.43 19.56 -4.58
C LEU A 125 9.13 20.76 -3.93
N HIS A 126 10.32 21.13 -4.40
CA HIS A 126 11.13 22.21 -3.80
C HIS A 126 11.23 22.10 -2.26
N HIS A 127 11.55 20.91 -1.75
CA HIS A 127 11.64 20.60 -0.31
C HIS A 127 10.33 20.66 0.49
N LEU A 128 9.21 21.02 -0.14
CA LEU A 128 7.88 21.01 0.49
C LEU A 128 7.16 19.69 0.20
N GLN A 129 6.63 19.06 1.24
CA GLN A 129 5.81 17.87 1.05
C GLN A 129 4.47 18.26 0.40
N ILE A 130 4.21 17.74 -0.79
CA ILE A 130 3.00 18.07 -1.56
C ILE A 130 1.90 17.02 -1.46
N SER A 131 2.24 15.75 -1.23
CA SER A 131 1.26 14.67 -1.09
C SER A 131 1.89 13.37 -0.55
N ASN A 132 1.03 12.40 -0.22
CA ASN A 132 1.43 11.03 0.10
C ASN A 132 1.04 10.10 -1.06
N CYS A 133 1.96 9.21 -1.40
CA CYS A 133 1.69 8.02 -2.18
C CYS A 133 1.66 6.80 -1.26
N TYR A 134 0.78 5.86 -1.53
CA TYR A 134 0.72 4.60 -0.78
C TYR A 134 1.15 3.44 -1.66
N ARG A 135 2.01 2.58 -1.13
CA ARG A 135 2.44 1.35 -1.77
C ARG A 135 1.62 0.20 -1.21
N LEU A 136 0.87 -0.45 -2.08
CA LEU A 136 -0.03 -1.55 -1.75
C LEU A 136 0.53 -2.90 -2.17
N ASP A 137 1.76 -2.95 -2.66
CA ASP A 137 2.41 -4.13 -3.24
C ASP A 137 2.32 -5.35 -2.36
N LYS A 138 2.62 -5.20 -1.07
CA LYS A 138 2.59 -6.31 -0.12
C LYS A 138 1.16 -6.74 0.16
N LEU A 139 0.24 -5.80 0.42
CA LEU A 139 -1.19 -6.08 0.55
C LEU A 139 -1.72 -6.88 -0.67
N VAL A 140 -1.41 -6.40 -1.87
CA VAL A 140 -1.82 -7.02 -3.13
C VAL A 140 -1.21 -8.41 -3.25
N LEU A 141 0.07 -8.59 -2.96
CA LEU A 141 0.70 -9.89 -3.02
C LEU A 141 0.06 -10.88 -2.02
N CYS A 142 -0.22 -10.45 -0.79
CA CYS A 142 -0.92 -11.29 0.18
C CYS A 142 -2.33 -11.65 -0.28
N LEU A 143 -3.07 -10.69 -0.85
CA LEU A 143 -4.41 -10.94 -1.41
C LEU A 143 -4.36 -11.96 -2.53
N ILE A 144 -3.43 -11.79 -3.48
CA ILE A 144 -3.27 -12.70 -4.61
C ILE A 144 -2.89 -14.09 -4.14
N ARG A 145 -2.00 -14.18 -3.14
CA ARG A 145 -1.67 -15.45 -2.51
C ARG A 145 -2.89 -16.11 -1.88
N TYR A 146 -3.62 -15.37 -1.06
CA TYR A 146 -4.83 -15.87 -0.40
C TYR A 146 -5.85 -16.36 -1.43
N LEU A 147 -6.08 -15.61 -2.51
CA LEU A 147 -6.96 -16.01 -3.60
C LEU A 147 -6.48 -17.30 -4.29
N ALA A 148 -5.17 -17.45 -4.53
CA ALA A 148 -4.61 -18.66 -5.13
C ALA A 148 -4.83 -19.89 -4.24
N GLU A 149 -4.65 -19.75 -2.92
CA GLU A 149 -4.90 -20.82 -1.94
C GLU A 149 -6.38 -21.21 -1.86
N HIS A 150 -7.29 -20.30 -2.23
CA HIS A 150 -8.73 -20.53 -2.29
C HIS A 150 -9.23 -20.85 -3.71
N GLY A 151 -8.35 -21.37 -4.58
CA GLY A 151 -8.74 -21.91 -5.88
C GLY A 151 -9.02 -20.86 -6.95
N CYS A 152 -8.56 -19.61 -6.79
CA CYS A 152 -8.62 -18.61 -7.87
C CYS A 152 -7.47 -18.84 -8.86
N PRO A 153 -7.74 -19.23 -10.13
CA PRO A 153 -6.70 -19.38 -11.12
C PRO A 153 -6.20 -18.01 -11.61
N PHE A 154 -4.90 -17.93 -11.86
CA PHE A 154 -4.25 -16.77 -12.49
C PHE A 154 -3.63 -17.21 -13.81
N LEU A 155 -3.92 -16.50 -14.89
CA LEU A 155 -3.47 -16.85 -16.24
C LEU A 155 -2.27 -16.00 -16.69
N ASP A 156 -2.02 -14.88 -16.03
CA ASP A 156 -0.91 -14.01 -16.38
C ASP A 156 0.41 -14.58 -15.85
N LYS A 157 1.42 -14.60 -16.73
CA LYS A 157 2.74 -15.18 -16.45
C LYS A 157 3.40 -14.51 -15.23
N PHE A 158 3.28 -13.19 -15.10
CA PHE A 158 3.89 -12.45 -13.98
C PHE A 158 3.36 -12.93 -12.62
N THR A 159 2.04 -13.02 -12.45
CA THR A 159 1.45 -13.50 -11.20
C THR A 159 1.82 -14.96 -10.92
N GLN A 160 1.77 -15.82 -11.94
CA GLN A 160 2.18 -17.22 -11.79
C GLN A 160 3.63 -17.37 -11.33
N ASP A 161 4.56 -16.62 -11.94
CA ASP A 161 5.98 -16.65 -11.59
C ASP A 161 6.20 -16.23 -10.13
N ILE A 162 5.49 -15.19 -9.66
CA ILE A 162 5.58 -14.69 -8.29
C ILE A 162 5.01 -15.68 -7.27
N ILE A 163 3.85 -16.28 -7.56
CA ILE A 163 3.25 -17.30 -6.69
C ILE A 163 4.17 -18.51 -6.58
N ARG A 164 4.71 -19.01 -7.70
CA ARG A 164 5.65 -20.15 -7.72
C ARG A 164 6.91 -19.88 -6.89
N LYS A 165 7.50 -18.69 -7.03
CA LYS A 165 8.69 -18.29 -6.25
C LYS A 165 8.46 -18.28 -4.74
N THR A 166 7.21 -18.24 -4.28
CA THR A 166 6.87 -18.10 -2.86
C THR A 166 6.09 -19.30 -2.29
N ALA A 167 5.92 -20.38 -3.06
CA ALA A 167 5.00 -21.50 -2.80
C ALA A 167 4.98 -22.02 -1.35
N ASN A 168 6.13 -22.35 -0.74
CA ASN A 168 6.13 -23.15 0.49
C ASN A 168 6.30 -22.35 1.79
N SER A 169 6.75 -21.09 1.71
CA SER A 169 7.14 -20.30 2.88
C SER A 169 6.57 -18.89 2.89
N PHE A 170 5.62 -18.58 1.99
CA PHE A 170 5.09 -17.23 1.81
C PHE A 170 4.68 -16.55 3.11
N TRP A 171 3.72 -17.13 3.85
CA TRP A 171 3.18 -16.50 5.06
C TRP A 171 4.22 -16.35 6.18
N ARG A 172 5.25 -17.22 6.21
CA ARG A 172 6.37 -17.13 7.16
C ARG A 172 7.37 -16.03 6.80
N THR A 173 7.48 -15.69 5.52
CA THR A 173 8.54 -14.81 5.00
C THR A 173 8.03 -13.41 4.60
N ILE A 174 6.74 -13.24 4.34
CA ILE A 174 6.16 -11.99 3.82
C ILE A 174 6.34 -10.78 4.77
N GLY A 175 6.50 -11.02 6.08
CA GLY A 175 6.81 -9.98 7.06
C GLY A 175 8.19 -9.33 6.85
N ILE A 176 9.18 -10.14 6.49
CA ILE A 176 10.59 -9.75 6.31
C ILE A 176 10.97 -9.46 4.86
N ILE A 177 10.13 -9.87 3.90
CA ILE A 177 10.34 -9.57 2.48
C ILE A 177 9.88 -8.14 2.18
N ARG A 178 10.72 -7.43 1.42
CA ARG A 178 10.38 -6.19 0.74
C ARG A 178 9.74 -6.53 -0.60
N VAL A 179 8.50 -6.09 -0.78
CA VAL A 179 7.73 -6.33 -2.01
C VAL A 179 7.69 -5.05 -2.84
N ARG A 180 8.11 -5.13 -4.11
CA ARG A 180 8.16 -4.03 -5.07
C ARG A 180 7.76 -4.50 -6.46
N LEU A 181 6.47 -4.60 -6.73
CA LEU A 181 5.93 -5.23 -7.95
C LEU A 181 6.36 -4.52 -9.24
N ARG A 182 6.71 -3.24 -9.16
CA ARG A 182 7.28 -2.47 -10.28
C ARG A 182 8.69 -2.94 -10.66
N ASP A 183 9.51 -3.33 -9.69
CA ASP A 183 10.95 -3.52 -9.86
C ASP A 183 11.25 -4.83 -10.58
N PRO A 184 12.32 -4.95 -11.39
CA PRO A 184 12.68 -6.18 -12.11
C PRO A 184 12.75 -7.41 -11.19
N ASN A 185 13.27 -7.22 -9.99
CA ASN A 185 13.28 -8.21 -8.91
C ASN A 185 12.31 -7.77 -7.80
N PRO A 186 11.03 -8.19 -7.87
CA PRO A 186 9.99 -7.63 -7.02
C PRO A 186 9.99 -8.15 -5.59
N LEU A 187 10.74 -9.20 -5.30
CA LEU A 187 10.86 -9.81 -3.97
C LEU A 187 12.32 -9.74 -3.55
N THR A 188 12.61 -9.01 -2.48
CA THR A 188 13.97 -8.87 -1.91
C THR A 188 13.88 -9.02 -0.40
N LEU A 189 14.93 -9.54 0.25
CA LEU A 189 15.01 -9.49 1.71
C LEU A 189 15.17 -8.04 2.15
N LYS A 190 14.48 -7.63 3.23
CA LYS A 190 14.78 -6.35 3.87
C LYS A 190 16.23 -6.40 4.37
N ALA A 191 17.06 -5.48 3.88
CA ALA A 191 18.38 -5.21 4.43
C ALA A 191 18.26 -4.59 5.84
#